data_AF-A0A8S3X286-F1
#
_entry.id   AF-A0A8S3X286-F1
#
_cell.length_a   1.000
_cell.length_b   1.000
_cell.length_c   1.000
_cell.angle_alpha   90.00
_cell.angle_beta   90.00
_cell.angle_gamma   90.00
#
_symmetry.space_group_name_H-M   'P 1'
#
loop_
_entity.id
_entity.type
_entity.pdbx_description
1 polymer ?
#
loop_
_entity_poly.entity_id
_entity_poly.type
_entity_poly.pdbx_seq_one_letter_code
_entity_poly.pdbx_strand_id
1 'polypeptide(L)'
;MPRASRSKIQLSEEEKKRRRREQKKLSIRRARAKMNEAELEERRSQDRERYRRKKEQGKIKTIKDYTPREQRQIRKIWRERAKLRRHKEKNSKNALRFVEQNTPPSSPSFSRIKVGNAIVKRNARILRIENNYLKKRILELESKMAKYRMRAIRSSNRENKEKTVPQKKA
;
A
#
# COMPACT_ATOMS: atom_id res chain seq x y z
N MET A 1 3.97 -48.77 10.77
CA MET A 1 2.98 -47.68 10.64
C MET A 1 2.86 -47.26 9.17
N PRO A 2 1.80 -47.67 8.44
CA PRO A 2 1.62 -47.23 7.06
C PRO A 2 1.19 -45.75 7.02
N ARG A 3 1.92 -44.93 6.26
CA ARG A 3 1.58 -43.50 6.08
C ARG A 3 0.30 -43.40 5.27
N ALA A 4 -0.77 -42.92 5.90
CA ALA A 4 -2.02 -42.59 5.21
C ALA A 4 -1.74 -41.66 4.02
N SER A 5 -2.05 -42.13 2.81
CA SER A 5 -2.01 -41.33 1.60
C SER A 5 -3.06 -40.23 1.72
N ARG A 6 -2.62 -38.97 1.87
CA ARG A 6 -3.51 -37.80 1.82
C ARG A 6 -4.32 -37.87 0.52
N SER A 7 -5.63 -38.06 0.64
CA SER A 7 -6.56 -37.94 -0.48
C SER A 7 -6.36 -36.56 -1.12
N LYS A 8 -5.91 -36.54 -2.38
CA LYS A 8 -5.82 -35.31 -3.16
C LYS A 8 -7.26 -34.85 -3.42
N ILE A 9 -7.76 -33.93 -2.61
CA ILE A 9 -8.95 -33.14 -2.93
C ILE A 9 -8.70 -32.53 -4.31
N GLN A 10 -9.45 -33.00 -5.32
CA GLN A 10 -9.32 -32.49 -6.68
C GLN A 10 -9.92 -31.09 -6.72
N LEU A 11 -9.07 -30.07 -6.58
CA LEU A 11 -9.45 -28.67 -6.71
C LEU A 11 -10.10 -28.41 -8.08
N SER A 12 -11.12 -27.56 -8.12
CA SER A 12 -11.75 -27.13 -9.38
C SER A 12 -10.72 -26.38 -10.26
N GLU A 13 -10.89 -26.42 -11.58
CA GLU A 13 -10.03 -25.71 -12.53
C GLU A 13 -9.95 -24.20 -12.25
N GLU A 14 -11.03 -23.60 -11.76
CA GLU A 14 -11.05 -22.20 -11.33
C GLU A 14 -10.21 -21.96 -10.08
N GLU A 15 -10.26 -22.86 -9.10
CA GLU A 15 -9.48 -22.78 -7.87
C GLU A 15 -7.99 -23.00 -8.14
N LYS A 16 -7.64 -23.93 -9.04
CA LYS A 16 -6.26 -24.12 -9.52
C LYS A 16 -5.74 -22.84 -10.17
N LYS A 17 -6.53 -22.20 -11.03
CA LYS A 17 -6.18 -20.91 -11.66
C LYS A 17 -6.01 -19.80 -10.63
N ARG A 18 -6.90 -19.71 -9.64
CA ARG A 18 -6.83 -18.73 -8.55
C ARG A 18 -5.57 -18.93 -7.71
N ARG A 19 -5.28 -20.16 -7.28
CA ARG A 19 -4.07 -20.52 -6.52
C ARG A 19 -2.80 -20.18 -7.28
N ARG A 20 -2.73 -20.47 -8.59
CA ARG A 20 -1.58 -20.09 -9.43
C ARG A 20 -1.39 -18.57 -9.49
N ARG A 21 -2.48 -17.79 -9.63
CA ARG A 21 -2.43 -16.32 -9.61
C ARG A 21 -1.93 -15.78 -8.26
N GLU A 22 -2.42 -16.34 -7.16
CA GLU A 22 -2.03 -15.95 -5.80
C GLU A 22 -0.57 -16.30 -5.51
N GLN A 23 -0.11 -17.49 -5.90
CA GLN A 23 1.30 -17.88 -5.80
C GLN A 23 2.22 -16.96 -6.63
N LYS A 24 1.82 -16.62 -7.85
CA LYS A 24 2.56 -15.67 -8.70
C LYS A 24 2.65 -14.29 -8.04
N LYS A 25 1.54 -13.78 -7.49
CA LYS A 25 1.52 -12.51 -6.74
C LYS A 25 2.46 -12.56 -5.53
N LEU A 26 2.44 -13.65 -4.77
CA LEU A 26 3.27 -13.82 -3.58
C LEU A 26 4.76 -13.91 -3.95
N SER A 27 5.10 -14.65 -5.00
CA SER A 27 6.45 -14.76 -5.53
C SER A 27 6.99 -13.39 -5.97
N ILE A 28 6.20 -12.63 -6.74
CA ILE A 28 6.57 -11.26 -7.14
C ILE A 28 6.76 -10.35 -5.92
N ARG A 29 5.89 -10.44 -4.91
CA ARG A 29 6.00 -9.64 -3.69
C ARG A 29 7.28 -9.98 -2.92
N ARG A 30 7.62 -11.27 -2.77
CA ARG A 30 8.86 -11.71 -2.14
C ARG A 30 10.09 -11.26 -2.93
N ALA A 31 10.07 -11.35 -4.25
CA ALA A 31 11.15 -10.86 -5.10
C ALA A 31 11.37 -9.36 -4.92
N ARG A 32 10.29 -8.55 -4.91
CA ARG A 32 10.39 -7.09 -4.68
C ARG A 32 10.87 -6.73 -3.28
N ALA A 33 10.45 -7.48 -2.26
CA ALA A 33 10.88 -7.26 -0.87
C ALA A 33 12.35 -7.62 -0.62
N LYS A 34 12.96 -8.39 -1.53
CA LYS A 34 14.38 -8.75 -1.49
C LYS A 34 15.28 -7.75 -2.21
N MET A 35 14.72 -6.81 -2.98
CA MET A 35 15.53 -5.83 -3.70
C MET A 35 15.86 -4.66 -2.76
N ASN A 36 17.12 -4.29 -2.71
CA ASN A 36 17.58 -3.08 -2.01
C ASN A 36 17.19 -1.82 -2.81
N GLU A 37 17.12 -0.65 -2.15
CA GLU A 37 16.76 0.60 -2.83
C GLU A 37 17.72 0.94 -3.98
N ALA A 38 19.01 0.60 -3.85
CA ALA A 38 20.01 0.76 -4.90
C ALA A 38 19.69 -0.07 -6.16
N GLU A 39 19.28 -1.32 -6.00
CA GLU A 39 18.92 -2.22 -7.12
C GLU A 39 17.61 -1.78 -7.80
N LEU A 40 16.70 -1.17 -7.03
CA LEU A 40 15.49 -0.56 -7.58
C LEU A 40 15.82 0.67 -8.43
N GLU A 41 16.74 1.52 -7.98
CA GLU A 41 17.14 2.71 -8.74
C GLU A 41 17.93 2.34 -10.00
N GLU A 42 18.79 1.32 -9.94
CA GLU A 42 19.49 0.80 -11.13
C GLU A 42 18.49 0.29 -12.17
N ARG A 43 17.46 -0.46 -11.74
CA ARG A 43 16.39 -0.92 -12.63
C ARG A 43 15.60 0.24 -13.25
N ARG A 44 15.30 1.27 -12.47
CA ARG A 44 14.66 2.49 -12.97
C ARG A 44 15.55 3.19 -14.00
N SER A 45 16.86 3.25 -13.75
CA SER A 45 17.85 3.83 -14.69
C SER A 45 17.88 3.06 -16.02
N GLN A 46 17.96 1.73 -15.97
CA GLN A 46 17.93 0.87 -17.16
C GLN A 46 16.62 1.03 -17.95
N ASP A 47 15.47 1.15 -17.28
CA ASP A 47 14.19 1.40 -17.94
C ASP A 47 14.14 2.80 -18.59
N ARG A 48 14.67 3.84 -17.94
CA ARG A 48 14.80 5.19 -18.53
C ARG A 48 15.69 5.16 -19.77
N GLU A 49 16.81 4.45 -19.71
CA GLU A 49 17.73 4.30 -20.84
C GLU A 49 17.11 3.53 -22.00
N ARG A 50 16.45 2.41 -21.71
CA ARG A 50 15.69 1.64 -22.71
C ARG A 50 14.62 2.50 -23.39
N TYR A 51 13.93 3.34 -22.62
CA TYR A 51 12.94 4.27 -23.16
C TYR A 51 13.57 5.32 -24.06
N ARG A 52 14.71 5.93 -23.65
CA ARG A 52 15.49 6.86 -24.48
C ARG A 52 15.91 6.21 -25.80
N ARG A 53 16.55 5.04 -25.76
CA ARG A 53 16.96 4.30 -26.97
C ARG A 53 15.78 4.01 -27.91
N LYS A 54 14.62 3.62 -27.38
CA LYS A 54 13.42 3.38 -28.20
C LYS A 54 12.82 4.66 -28.80
N LYS A 55 12.93 5.78 -28.09
CA LYS A 55 12.51 7.09 -28.58
C LYS A 55 13.43 7.57 -29.70
N GLU A 56 14.74 7.46 -29.52
CA GLU A 56 15.76 7.76 -30.55
C GLU A 56 15.58 6.89 -31.79
N GLN A 57 15.30 5.59 -31.62
CA GLN A 57 14.99 4.67 -32.72
C GLN A 57 13.63 4.92 -33.40
N GLY A 58 12.85 5.92 -32.98
CA GLY A 58 11.54 6.24 -33.55
C GLY A 58 10.44 5.20 -33.29
N LYS A 59 10.71 4.18 -32.48
CA LYS A 59 9.75 3.13 -32.10
C LYS A 59 8.70 3.63 -31.11
N ILE A 60 8.98 4.72 -30.41
CA ILE A 60 8.05 5.42 -29.53
C ILE A 60 7.92 6.85 -30.04
N LYS A 61 6.81 7.13 -30.73
CA LYS A 61 6.44 8.47 -31.19
C LYS A 61 5.59 9.18 -30.13
N THR A 62 5.87 10.45 -29.89
CA THR A 62 4.98 11.31 -29.11
C THR A 62 3.87 11.87 -29.98
N ILE A 63 2.79 12.39 -29.36
CA ILE A 63 1.64 12.92 -30.10
C ILE A 63 2.04 13.97 -31.15
N LYS A 64 3.09 14.75 -30.88
CA LYS A 64 3.62 15.80 -31.75
C LYS A 64 4.28 15.25 -33.02
N ASP A 65 4.84 14.04 -32.94
CA ASP A 65 5.55 13.40 -34.05
C ASP A 65 4.60 12.72 -35.03
N TYR A 66 3.31 12.63 -34.70
CA TYR A 66 2.27 12.11 -35.58
C TYR A 66 1.69 13.21 -36.46
N THR A 67 1.36 12.84 -37.70
CA THR A 67 0.61 13.72 -38.60
C THR A 67 -0.77 14.05 -38.04
N PRO A 68 -1.40 15.18 -38.42
CA PRO A 68 -2.74 15.53 -37.96
C PRO A 68 -3.79 14.43 -38.22
N ARG A 69 -3.64 13.69 -39.33
CA ARG A 69 -4.52 12.56 -39.70
C ARG A 69 -4.37 11.38 -38.73
N GLU A 70 -3.15 10.98 -38.42
CA GLU A 70 -2.87 9.91 -37.44
C GLU A 70 -3.32 10.32 -36.03
N GLN A 71 -3.07 11.55 -35.62
CA GLN A 71 -3.56 12.07 -34.33
C GLN A 71 -5.09 11.95 -34.24
N ARG A 72 -5.81 12.29 -35.32
CA ARG A 72 -7.27 12.14 -35.39
C ARG A 72 -7.70 10.67 -35.24
N GLN A 73 -6.99 9.74 -35.89
CA GLN A 73 -7.25 8.31 -35.78
C GLN A 73 -7.00 7.77 -34.37
N ILE A 74 -5.88 8.16 -33.73
CA ILE A 74 -5.57 7.81 -32.35
C ILE A 74 -6.66 8.31 -31.40
N ARG A 75 -7.09 9.57 -31.56
CA ARG A 75 -8.20 10.14 -30.75
C ARG A 75 -9.52 9.41 -31.00
N LYS A 76 -9.80 8.97 -32.23
CA LYS A 76 -10.98 8.13 -32.55
C LYS A 76 -10.93 6.80 -31.81
N ILE A 77 -9.81 6.08 -31.88
CA ILE A 77 -9.61 4.81 -31.16
C ILE A 77 -9.77 5.00 -29.65
N TRP A 78 -9.21 6.08 -29.10
CA TRP A 78 -9.34 6.39 -27.68
C TRP A 78 -10.80 6.62 -27.27
N ARG A 79 -11.55 7.40 -28.06
CA ARG A 79 -12.99 7.63 -27.82
C ARG A 79 -13.80 6.32 -27.86
N GLU A 80 -13.54 5.45 -28.83
CA GLU A 80 -14.21 4.14 -28.92
C GLU A 80 -13.90 3.26 -27.72
N ARG A 81 -12.63 3.13 -27.33
CA ARG A 81 -12.23 2.35 -26.14
C ARG A 81 -12.85 2.90 -24.87
N ALA A 82 -12.92 4.23 -24.72
CA ALA A 82 -13.54 4.87 -23.57
C ALA A 82 -15.06 4.65 -23.54
N LYS A 83 -15.73 4.68 -24.70
CA LYS A 83 -17.16 4.34 -24.83
C LYS A 83 -17.42 2.89 -24.46
N LEU A 84 -16.62 1.95 -24.98
CA LEU A 84 -16.72 0.52 -24.67
C LEU A 84 -16.53 0.25 -23.18
N ARG A 85 -15.54 0.88 -22.54
CA ARG A 85 -15.31 0.76 -21.10
C ARG A 85 -16.54 1.21 -20.29
N ARG A 86 -17.07 2.40 -20.60
CA ARG A 86 -18.27 2.94 -19.93
C ARG A 86 -19.48 2.03 -20.12
N HIS A 87 -19.66 1.51 -21.33
CA HIS A 87 -20.74 0.56 -21.62
C HIS A 87 -20.59 -0.73 -20.82
N LYS A 88 -19.38 -1.30 -20.75
CA LYS A 88 -19.10 -2.49 -19.95
C LYS A 88 -19.39 -2.26 -18.46
N GLU A 89 -18.99 -1.11 -17.91
CA GLU A 89 -19.31 -0.73 -16.53
C GLU A 89 -20.82 -0.60 -16.31
N LYS A 90 -21.54 0.04 -17.23
CA LYS A 90 -23.00 0.15 -17.18
C LYS A 90 -23.66 -1.23 -17.20
N ASN A 91 -23.25 -2.10 -18.11
CA ASN A 91 -23.78 -3.46 -18.22
C ASN A 91 -23.48 -4.29 -16.96
N SER A 92 -22.27 -4.17 -16.40
CA SER A 92 -21.94 -4.83 -15.14
C SER A 92 -22.83 -4.36 -13.99
N LYS A 93 -23.10 -3.06 -13.89
CA LYS A 93 -24.02 -2.52 -12.88
C LYS A 93 -25.46 -3.00 -13.10
N ASN A 94 -25.93 -3.02 -14.35
CA ASN A 94 -27.26 -3.51 -14.69
C ASN A 94 -27.40 -5.01 -14.38
N ALA A 95 -26.39 -5.81 -14.70
CA ALA A 95 -26.36 -7.23 -14.37
C ALA A 95 -26.41 -7.46 -12.85
N LEU A 96 -25.62 -6.69 -12.07
CA LEU A 96 -25.68 -6.76 -10.61
C LEU A 96 -27.05 -6.37 -10.07
N ARG A 97 -27.66 -5.29 -10.59
CA ARG A 97 -29.03 -4.89 -10.21
C ARG A 97 -30.07 -5.95 -10.56
N PHE A 98 -29.97 -6.55 -11.75
CA PHE A 98 -30.87 -7.62 -12.17
C PHE A 98 -30.78 -8.82 -11.23
N VAL A 99 -29.56 -9.24 -10.88
CA VAL A 99 -29.34 -10.32 -9.90
C VAL A 99 -29.91 -9.93 -8.53
N GLU A 100 -29.69 -8.71 -8.06
CA GLU A 100 -30.22 -8.23 -6.77
C GLU A 100 -31.75 -8.18 -6.73
N GLN A 101 -32.40 -7.83 -7.84
CA GLN A 101 -33.86 -7.77 -7.95
C GLN A 101 -34.53 -9.15 -8.12
N ASN A 102 -33.86 -10.09 -8.80
CA ASN A 102 -34.42 -11.40 -9.14
C ASN A 102 -33.90 -12.55 -8.26
N THR A 103 -32.95 -12.28 -7.38
CA THR A 103 -32.54 -13.24 -6.35
C THR A 103 -33.31 -12.87 -5.08
N PRO A 104 -34.19 -13.73 -4.55
CA PRO A 104 -34.87 -13.43 -3.29
C PRO A 104 -33.80 -13.13 -2.24
N PRO A 105 -34.04 -12.17 -1.33
CA PRO A 105 -33.12 -11.93 -0.23
C PRO A 105 -32.97 -13.26 0.51
N SER A 106 -31.76 -13.81 0.49
CA SER A 106 -31.44 -14.98 1.29
C SER A 106 -31.87 -14.64 2.72
N SER A 107 -32.74 -15.46 3.32
CA SER A 107 -33.23 -15.37 4.71
C SER A 107 -32.17 -14.76 5.60
N PRO A 108 -32.47 -13.88 6.59
CA PRO A 108 -31.56 -12.91 7.22
C PRO A 108 -30.27 -13.53 7.78
N SER A 109 -29.42 -13.94 6.87
CA SER A 109 -28.08 -14.42 7.07
C SER A 109 -27.32 -13.14 6.84
N PHE A 110 -27.23 -12.35 7.91
CA PHE A 110 -26.25 -11.28 8.03
C PHE A 110 -24.96 -11.82 7.44
N SER A 111 -24.64 -11.43 6.20
CA SER A 111 -23.45 -11.98 5.55
C SER A 111 -22.28 -11.63 6.45
N ARG A 112 -21.76 -12.64 7.16
CA ARG A 112 -20.73 -12.52 8.20
C ARG A 112 -19.53 -11.73 7.69
N ILE A 113 -19.33 -11.80 6.37
CA ILE A 113 -18.32 -11.11 5.58
C ILE A 113 -18.56 -9.59 5.50
N LYS A 114 -19.78 -9.09 5.23
CA LYS A 114 -20.05 -7.64 5.16
C LYS A 114 -20.00 -7.00 6.55
N VAL A 115 -20.57 -7.67 7.56
CA VAL A 115 -20.53 -7.22 8.96
C VAL A 115 -19.10 -7.25 9.50
N GLY A 116 -18.35 -8.33 9.24
CA GLY A 116 -16.93 -8.44 9.59
C GLY A 116 -16.07 -7.36 8.97
N ASN A 117 -16.28 -7.04 7.68
CA ASN A 117 -15.53 -5.97 7.01
C ASN A 117 -15.83 -4.58 7.58
N ALA A 118 -17.08 -4.31 7.98
CA ALA A 118 -17.44 -3.05 8.63
C ALA A 118 -16.80 -2.93 10.02
N ILE A 119 -16.82 -4.00 10.82
CA ILE A 119 -16.18 -4.07 12.14
C ILE A 119 -14.66 -3.89 12.00
N VAL A 120 -14.00 -4.59 11.08
CA VAL A 120 -12.55 -4.45 10.83
C VAL A 120 -12.18 -3.03 10.47
N LYS A 121 -12.96 -2.36 9.61
CA LYS A 121 -12.73 -0.95 9.25
C LYS A 121 -12.91 -0.01 10.45
N ARG A 122 -13.92 -0.24 11.29
CA ARG A 122 -14.16 0.53 12.51
C ARG A 122 -13.01 0.37 13.50
N ASN A 123 -12.58 -0.86 13.77
CA ASN A 123 -11.47 -1.16 14.67
C ASN A 123 -10.16 -0.56 14.16
N ALA A 124 -9.88 -0.66 12.85
CA ALA A 124 -8.70 -0.04 12.25
C ALA A 124 -8.71 1.49 12.33
N ARG A 125 -9.88 2.13 12.42
CA ARG A 125 -9.98 3.58 12.65
C ARG A 125 -9.69 3.92 14.12
N ILE A 126 -10.28 3.19 15.05
CA ILE A 126 -10.07 3.37 16.50
C ILE A 126 -8.58 3.23 16.84
N LEU A 127 -7.95 2.13 16.40
CA LEU A 127 -6.53 1.87 16.65
C LEU A 127 -5.61 2.95 16.06
N ARG A 128 -5.99 3.58 14.94
CA ARG A 128 -5.22 4.70 14.36
C ARG A 128 -5.31 5.96 15.21
N ILE A 129 -6.50 6.27 15.72
CA ILE A 129 -6.71 7.42 16.61
C ILE A 129 -5.92 7.23 17.90
N GLU A 130 -6.02 6.05 18.51
CA GLU A 130 -5.31 5.69 19.73
C GLU A 130 -3.79 5.74 19.53
N ASN A 131 -3.27 5.16 18.44
CA ASN A 131 -1.84 5.26 18.13
C ASN A 131 -1.36 6.71 17.99
N ASN A 132 -2.16 7.57 17.34
CA ASN A 132 -1.80 8.98 17.20
C ASN A 132 -1.80 9.70 18.55
N TYR A 133 -2.75 9.38 19.42
CA TYR A 133 -2.78 9.91 20.79
C TYR A 133 -1.56 9.45 21.58
N LEU A 134 -1.24 8.15 21.57
CA LEU A 134 -0.09 7.59 22.26
C LEU A 134 1.23 8.19 21.77
N LYS A 135 1.39 8.38 20.46
CA LYS A 135 2.57 9.06 19.88
C LYS A 135 2.74 10.49 20.41
N LYS A 136 1.66 11.27 20.47
CA LYS A 136 1.69 12.63 21.04
C LYS A 136 2.06 12.58 22.52
N ARG A 137 1.48 11.64 23.26
CA ARG A 137 1.73 11.48 24.70
C ARG A 137 3.18 11.09 24.99
N ILE A 138 3.77 10.21 24.19
CA ILE A 138 5.19 9.84 24.29
C ILE A 138 6.07 11.06 24.11
N LEU A 139 5.85 11.87 23.06
CA LEU A 139 6.61 13.09 22.82
C LEU A 139 6.51 14.09 23.98
N GLU A 140 5.32 14.26 24.55
CA GLU A 140 5.13 15.11 25.74
C GLU A 140 5.94 14.61 26.94
N LEU A 141 5.92 13.30 27.19
CA LEU A 141 6.63 12.68 28.30
C LEU A 141 8.15 12.76 28.09
N GLU A 142 8.63 12.53 26.88
CA GLU A 142 10.04 12.70 26.51
C GLU A 142 10.51 14.14 26.74
N SER A 143 9.71 15.14 26.34
CA SER A 143 10.00 16.55 26.60
C SER A 143 10.07 16.85 28.09
N LYS A 144 9.13 16.32 28.89
CA LYS A 144 9.14 16.46 30.35
C LYS A 144 10.38 15.81 30.96
N MET A 145 10.71 14.59 30.56
CA MET A 145 11.91 13.89 31.03
C MET A 145 13.17 14.66 30.69
N ALA A 146 13.29 15.22 29.49
CA ALA A 146 14.42 16.05 29.10
C ALA A 146 14.56 17.27 30.02
N LYS A 147 13.46 17.95 30.34
CA LYS A 147 13.47 19.08 31.30
C LYS A 147 13.95 18.66 32.68
N TYR A 148 13.48 17.53 33.20
CA TYR A 148 13.91 17.03 34.52
C TYR A 148 15.38 16.60 34.52
N ARG A 149 15.84 15.90 33.46
CA ARG A 149 17.27 15.56 33.28
C ARG A 149 18.15 16.80 33.28
N MET A 150 17.77 17.84 32.53
CA MET A 150 18.51 19.10 32.50
C MET A 150 18.51 19.80 33.86
N ARG A 151 17.39 19.76 34.61
CA ARG A 151 17.33 20.32 35.96
C ARG A 151 18.27 19.58 36.92
N ALA A 152 18.28 18.24 36.87
CA ALA A 152 19.16 17.42 37.70
C ALA A 152 20.65 17.66 37.41
N ILE A 153 21.02 17.81 36.12
CA ILE A 153 22.39 18.16 35.72
C ILE A 153 22.77 19.56 36.22
N ARG A 154 21.86 20.53 36.17
CA ARG A 154 22.13 21.89 36.67
C ARG A 154 22.29 21.92 38.19
N SER A 155 21.50 21.16 38.94
CA SER A 155 21.64 21.06 40.40
C SER A 155 22.96 20.39 40.79
N SER A 156 23.34 19.28 40.14
CA SER A 156 24.63 18.61 40.43
C SER A 156 25.82 19.49 40.08
N ASN A 157 25.77 20.23 38.96
CA ASN A 157 26.84 21.17 38.59
C ASN A 157 26.93 22.36 39.56
N ARG A 158 25.80 22.81 40.13
CA ARG A 158 25.79 23.87 41.16
C ARG A 158 26.46 23.38 42.45
N GLU A 159 26.11 22.19 42.93
CA GLU A 159 26.73 21.59 44.12
C GLU A 159 28.24 21.39 43.93
N ASN A 160 28.67 20.96 42.74
CA ASN A 160 30.09 20.81 42.42
C ASN A 160 30.83 22.17 42.35
N LYS A 161 30.15 23.23 41.90
CA LYS A 161 30.71 24.59 41.88
C LYS A 161 30.85 25.17 43.30
N GLU A 162 29.86 24.96 44.16
CA GLU A 162 29.90 25.39 45.56
C GLU A 162 31.02 24.67 46.35
N LYS A 163 31.34 23.42 45.99
CA LYS A 163 32.47 22.66 46.57
C LYS A 163 33.85 23.09 46.06
N THR A 164 33.94 23.77 44.92
CA THR A 164 35.22 24.12 44.28
C THR A 164 35.64 25.58 44.47
N VAL A 165 34.83 26.42 45.12
CA VAL A 165 35.24 27.78 45.51
C VAL A 165 36.07 27.70 46.80
N PRO A 166 37.40 27.96 46.77
CA PRO A 166 38.18 28.06 48.00
C PRO A 166 37.76 29.33 48.73
N GLN A 167 37.51 29.21 50.04
CA GLN A 167 37.34 30.36 50.93
C GLN A 167 38.57 31.27 50.80
N LYS A 168 38.44 32.39 50.09
CA LYS A 168 39.41 33.49 50.20
C LYS A 168 39.28 34.04 51.62
N LYS A 169 40.14 33.55 52.51
CA LYS A 169 40.34 34.09 53.85
C LYS A 169 40.95 35.50 53.71
N ALA A 170 40.33 36.46 54.38
CA ALA A 170 40.91 37.76 54.72
C ALA A 170 41.87 37.58 55.90
#